data_AF-A0A2G9XNV5-F1
#
_entry.id   AF-A0A2G9XNV5-F1
#
_cell.length_a   1.000
_cell.length_b   1.000
_cell.length_c   1.000
_cell.angle_alpha   90.00
_cell.angle_beta   90.00
_cell.angle_gamma   90.00
#
_symmetry.space_group_name_H-M   'P 1'
#
loop_
_entity.id
_entity.type
_entity.pdbx_description
1 polymer ?
#
loop_
_entity_poly.entity_id
_entity_poly.type
_entity_poly.pdbx_seq_one_letter_code
_entity_poly.pdbx_strand_id
1 'polypeptide(L)'
;MYLKFFDLHQGSVMKRFFSLLFLIILVSDILFPEVIFALEEGDDDAIFDVEGSAQVKNDDFSHARNAAIQDALLKAVEEATGRLLSPIVMVEKAQAVKTGIFVKAGEYIKNYRIITEKTSVGVYTANIKATVSLTGIKNDLHSMGILNDLPAAPRAAPVAITLRGIRRHADYVKFMDFIMTGVKGVEGVRRRSMEWGTAKMEVDVRGGARAIVAELAKAKQFPIQINMAGDNGVEVVFLR
;
A
#
# COMPACT_ATOMS: atom_id res chain seq x y z
N MET A 1 60.96 54.50 24.38
CA MET A 1 60.59 55.50 25.40
C MET A 1 59.06 55.53 25.45
N TYR A 2 58.51 55.06 26.58
CA TYR A 2 57.19 55.37 27.19
C TYR A 2 55.91 55.23 26.33
N LEU A 3 55.00 54.27 26.60
CA LEU A 3 54.15 53.97 27.78
C LEU A 3 52.81 54.75 27.84
N LYS A 4 51.74 53.94 28.05
CA LYS A 4 50.52 54.16 28.88
C LYS A 4 49.50 55.18 28.38
N PHE A 5 48.19 55.00 28.50
CA PHE A 5 47.30 54.31 29.47
C PHE A 5 46.07 53.77 28.68
N PHE A 6 45.61 52.51 28.70
CA PHE A 6 44.88 51.72 29.73
C PHE A 6 43.67 52.40 30.39
N ASP A 7 42.57 51.62 30.50
CA ASP A 7 41.28 51.80 31.20
C ASP A 7 40.08 52.44 30.44
N LEU A 8 38.84 51.91 30.53
CA LEU A 8 38.27 50.66 31.06
C LEU A 8 36.79 50.58 30.61
N HIS A 9 36.19 49.38 30.60
CA HIS A 9 34.74 49.07 30.64
C HIS A 9 33.86 49.18 29.37
N GLN A 10 33.95 48.20 28.47
CA GLN A 10 32.80 47.73 27.66
C GLN A 10 32.67 46.19 27.59
N GLY A 11 33.11 45.47 28.63
CA GLY A 11 33.20 44.01 28.61
C GLY A 11 32.05 43.20 29.25
N SER A 12 31.01 43.84 29.81
CA SER A 12 29.99 43.12 30.60
C SER A 12 28.60 43.03 29.93
N VAL A 13 28.22 44.02 29.13
CA VAL A 13 26.88 44.08 28.52
C VAL A 13 26.77 43.11 27.34
N MET A 14 27.81 43.01 26.50
CA MET A 14 27.78 42.16 25.29
C MET A 14 27.70 40.65 25.61
N LYS A 15 28.33 40.19 26.70
CA LYS A 15 28.28 38.77 27.13
C LYS A 15 26.90 38.39 27.70
N ARG A 16 26.21 39.32 28.37
CA ARG A 16 24.85 39.12 28.87
C ARG A 16 23.83 39.10 27.73
N PHE A 17 24.03 39.94 26.70
CA PHE A 17 23.21 39.92 25.50
C PHE A 17 23.37 38.60 24.71
N PHE A 18 24.59 38.09 24.56
CA PHE A 18 24.82 36.81 23.88
C PHE A 18 24.31 35.60 24.69
N SER A 19 24.38 35.67 26.03
CA SER A 19 23.86 34.62 26.92
C SER A 19 22.32 34.60 27.03
N LEU A 20 21.65 35.75 26.89
CA LEU A 20 20.18 35.84 26.84
C LEU A 20 19.63 35.43 25.46
N LEU A 21 20.38 35.68 24.38
CA LEU A 21 20.01 35.23 23.04
C LEU A 21 20.06 33.70 22.91
N PHE A 22 21.01 33.05 23.58
CA PHE A 22 21.16 31.58 23.58
C PHE A 22 20.10 30.86 24.43
N LEU A 23 19.56 31.52 25.46
CA LEU A 23 18.49 30.96 26.31
C LEU A 23 17.12 30.97 25.62
N ILE A 24 16.86 31.92 24.71
CA ILE A 24 15.59 32.01 23.97
C ILE A 24 15.48 30.90 22.91
N ILE A 25 16.60 30.52 22.29
CA ILE A 25 16.65 29.42 21.31
C ILE A 25 16.46 28.06 22.01
N LEU A 26 16.96 27.90 23.23
CA LEU A 26 16.79 26.68 24.04
C LEU A 26 15.35 26.47 24.55
N VAL A 27 14.52 27.52 24.56
CA VAL A 27 13.10 27.45 24.96
C VAL A 27 12.16 27.35 23.76
N SER A 28 12.56 27.78 22.56
CA SER A 28 11.74 27.58 21.35
C SER A 28 11.63 26.12 20.95
N ASP A 29 12.68 25.31 21.19
CA ASP A 29 12.68 23.88 20.86
C ASP A 29 11.81 23.03 21.82
N ILE A 30 11.29 23.62 22.90
CA ILE A 30 10.39 22.95 23.85
C ILE A 30 8.90 23.20 23.50
N LEU A 31 8.62 24.22 22.67
CA LEU A 31 7.24 24.63 22.34
C LEU A 31 6.74 24.15 20.98
N PHE A 32 7.59 23.53 20.16
CA PHE A 32 7.19 22.82 18.95
C PHE A 32 7.39 21.33 19.20
N PRO A 33 6.38 20.57 19.67
CA PRO A 33 6.48 19.12 19.64
C PRO A 33 6.80 18.72 18.20
N GLU A 34 7.85 17.92 18.00
CA GLU A 34 8.10 17.27 16.73
C GLU A 34 6.79 16.61 16.31
N VAL A 35 6.18 17.13 15.25
CA VAL A 35 5.11 16.40 14.57
C VAL A 35 5.82 15.21 13.94
N ILE A 36 5.89 14.12 14.70
CA ILE A 36 6.22 12.80 14.16
C ILE A 36 5.08 12.54 13.18
N PHE A 37 5.33 12.83 11.91
CA PHE A 37 4.58 12.22 10.81
C PHE A 37 4.87 10.72 10.94
N ALA A 38 4.01 10.02 11.70
CA ALA A 38 3.83 8.61 11.50
C ALA A 38 3.51 8.48 10.00
N LEU A 39 4.41 7.85 9.26
CA LEU A 39 4.09 7.40 7.92
C LEU A 39 2.90 6.47 8.12
N GLU A 40 1.70 6.93 7.82
CA GLU A 40 0.57 6.04 7.56
C GLU A 40 1.07 5.13 6.44
N GLU A 41 1.51 3.92 6.80
CA GLU A 41 1.58 2.81 5.85
C GLU A 41 0.22 2.82 5.17
N GLY A 42 0.22 3.13 3.87
CA GLY A 42 -1.00 3.39 3.12
C GLY A 42 -2.04 2.35 3.48
N ASP A 43 -3.09 2.80 4.16
CA ASP A 43 -4.10 1.88 4.64
C ASP A 43 -4.77 1.31 3.39
N ASP A 44 -4.58 0.00 3.15
CA ASP A 44 -5.14 -0.69 2.00
C ASP A 44 -6.65 -0.78 2.23
N ASP A 45 -7.34 0.33 2.02
CA ASP A 45 -8.78 0.43 2.13
C ASP A 45 -9.42 0.08 0.79
N ALA A 46 -10.45 -0.73 0.83
CA ALA A 46 -11.24 -1.04 -0.33
C ALA A 46 -12.71 -0.64 -0.13
N ILE A 47 -13.29 -0.06 -1.18
CA ILE A 47 -14.69 0.30 -1.22
C ILE A 47 -15.46 -0.81 -1.94
N PHE A 48 -16.56 -1.24 -1.32
CA PHE A 48 -17.46 -2.28 -1.83
C PHE A 48 -18.88 -1.73 -1.95
N ASP A 49 -19.55 -2.10 -3.04
CA ASP A 49 -20.97 -1.83 -3.28
C ASP A 49 -21.71 -3.16 -3.16
N VAL A 50 -22.42 -3.35 -2.05
CA VAL A 50 -22.97 -4.64 -1.66
C VAL A 50 -24.42 -4.52 -1.23
N GLU A 51 -25.17 -5.58 -1.50
CA GLU A 51 -26.58 -5.70 -1.14
C GLU A 51 -26.77 -6.68 0.01
N GLY A 52 -27.34 -6.19 1.12
CA GLY A 52 -27.81 -7.02 2.23
C GLY A 52 -29.32 -7.14 2.27
N SER A 53 -29.79 -8.20 2.90
CA SER A 53 -31.20 -8.54 2.94
C SER A 53 -31.60 -9.18 4.27
N ALA A 54 -32.83 -8.93 4.73
CA ALA A 54 -33.40 -9.60 5.88
C ALA A 54 -34.92 -9.72 5.76
N GLN A 55 -35.49 -10.78 6.35
CA GLN A 55 -36.93 -10.95 6.40
C GLN A 55 -37.57 -9.96 7.38
N VAL A 56 -38.70 -9.38 6.96
CA VAL A 56 -39.61 -8.63 7.81
C VAL A 56 -40.46 -9.64 8.57
N LYS A 57 -40.33 -9.65 9.90
CA LYS A 57 -41.09 -10.53 10.79
C LYS A 57 -42.04 -9.68 11.62
N ASN A 58 -43.32 -10.07 11.68
CA ASN A 58 -44.35 -9.38 12.48
C ASN A 58 -44.42 -7.86 12.22
N ASP A 59 -44.27 -7.43 10.96
CA ASP A 59 -44.21 -6.02 10.55
C ASP A 59 -43.12 -5.18 11.24
N ASP A 60 -42.09 -5.82 11.81
CA ASP A 60 -40.94 -5.13 12.38
C ASP A 60 -39.91 -4.75 11.31
N PHE A 61 -40.20 -3.64 10.62
CA PHE A 61 -39.32 -3.08 9.60
C PHE A 61 -38.02 -2.52 10.19
N SER A 62 -38.02 -2.05 11.44
CA SER A 62 -36.82 -1.50 12.07
C SER A 62 -35.77 -2.59 12.31
N HIS A 63 -36.21 -3.73 12.83
CA HIS A 63 -35.34 -4.90 13.00
C HIS A 63 -34.87 -5.43 11.64
N ALA A 64 -35.78 -5.56 10.66
CA ALA A 64 -35.43 -6.04 9.33
C ALA A 64 -34.41 -5.12 8.63
N ARG A 65 -34.59 -3.81 8.73
CA ARG A 65 -33.64 -2.82 8.21
C ARG A 65 -32.25 -2.97 8.82
N ASN A 66 -32.18 -3.02 10.15
CA ASN A 66 -30.90 -3.16 10.85
C ASN A 66 -30.21 -4.49 10.50
N ALA A 67 -30.97 -5.58 10.41
CA ALA A 67 -30.46 -6.88 10.01
C ALA A 67 -29.97 -6.89 8.55
N ALA A 68 -30.68 -6.24 7.62
CA ALA A 68 -30.26 -6.13 6.22
C ALA A 68 -28.97 -5.32 6.09
N ILE A 69 -28.79 -4.26 6.88
CA ILE A 69 -27.53 -3.50 6.92
C ILE A 69 -26.39 -4.36 7.46
N GLN A 70 -26.62 -5.13 8.54
CA GLN A 70 -25.61 -6.05 9.09
C GLN A 70 -25.21 -7.14 8.08
N ASP A 71 -26.19 -7.70 7.36
CA ASP A 71 -25.96 -8.65 6.26
C ASP A 71 -25.12 -8.02 5.15
N ALA A 72 -25.40 -6.77 4.78
CA ALA A 72 -24.61 -6.05 3.77
C ALA A 72 -23.17 -5.81 4.23
N LEU A 73 -22.95 -5.39 5.47
CA LEU A 73 -21.62 -5.16 6.03
C LEU A 73 -20.81 -6.46 6.11
N LEU A 74 -21.45 -7.56 6.49
CA LEU A 74 -20.82 -8.88 6.47
C LEU A 74 -20.37 -9.24 5.04
N LYS A 75 -21.23 -9.08 4.04
CA LYS A 75 -20.89 -9.33 2.63
C LYS A 75 -19.72 -8.47 2.12
N ALA A 76 -19.64 -7.21 2.54
CA ALA A 76 -18.48 -6.36 2.21
C ALA A 76 -17.17 -6.96 2.75
N VAL A 77 -17.19 -7.49 3.98
CA VAL A 77 -16.02 -8.16 4.57
C VAL A 77 -15.73 -9.50 3.91
N GLU A 78 -16.76 -10.24 3.48
CA GLU A 78 -16.58 -11.47 2.69
C GLU A 78 -15.88 -11.19 1.35
N GLU A 79 -16.34 -10.18 0.61
CA GLU A 79 -15.70 -9.76 -0.65
C GLU A 79 -14.27 -9.25 -0.42
N ALA A 80 -14.05 -8.48 0.65
CA ALA A 80 -12.72 -8.03 1.05
C ALA A 80 -11.77 -9.20 1.36
N THR A 81 -12.26 -10.18 2.11
CA THR A 81 -11.50 -11.39 2.44
C THR A 81 -11.20 -12.22 1.19
N GLY A 82 -12.14 -12.31 0.24
CA GLY A 82 -11.96 -12.97 -1.05
C GLY A 82 -10.91 -12.33 -1.95
N ARG A 83 -10.53 -11.06 -1.73
CA ARG A 83 -9.38 -10.44 -2.40
C ARG A 83 -8.03 -10.89 -1.82
N LEU A 84 -8.02 -11.36 -0.58
CA LEU A 84 -6.82 -11.75 0.16
C LEU A 84 -6.56 -13.27 0.11
N LEU A 85 -7.62 -14.07 0.02
CA LEU A 85 -7.57 -15.53 0.07
C LEU A 85 -8.02 -16.15 -1.25
N SER A 86 -7.35 -17.22 -1.67
CA SER A 86 -7.80 -18.01 -2.82
C SER A 86 -9.11 -18.75 -2.47
N PRO A 87 -9.96 -19.09 -3.47
CA PRO A 87 -11.17 -19.88 -3.23
C PRO A 87 -10.90 -21.21 -2.51
N ILE A 88 -9.75 -21.82 -2.76
CA ILE A 88 -9.34 -23.08 -2.10
C ILE A 88 -9.13 -22.84 -0.60
N VAL A 89 -8.39 -21.79 -0.22
CA VAL A 89 -8.15 -21.48 1.20
C VAL A 89 -9.42 -21.04 1.91
N MET A 90 -10.31 -20.33 1.23
CA MET A 90 -11.62 -19.96 1.77
C MET A 90 -12.46 -21.19 2.15
N VAL A 91 -12.36 -22.27 1.38
CA VAL A 91 -13.04 -23.54 1.68
C VAL A 91 -12.31 -24.32 2.77
N GLU A 92 -10.98 -24.48 2.64
CA GLU A 92 -10.17 -25.27 3.58
C GLU A 92 -10.15 -24.68 5.00
N LYS A 93 -10.14 -23.35 5.12
CA LYS A 93 -10.10 -22.62 6.38
C LYS A 93 -11.44 -21.96 6.72
N ALA A 94 -12.53 -22.40 6.11
CA ALA A 94 -13.86 -21.77 6.23
C ALA A 94 -14.28 -21.51 7.67
N GLN A 95 -14.11 -22.50 8.56
CA GLN A 95 -14.48 -22.35 9.97
C GLN A 95 -13.64 -21.29 10.68
N ALA A 96 -12.32 -21.29 10.44
CA ALA A 96 -11.41 -20.32 11.03
C ALA A 96 -11.73 -18.91 10.52
N VAL A 97 -11.90 -18.72 9.20
CA VAL A 97 -12.28 -17.42 8.60
C VAL A 97 -13.62 -16.94 9.16
N LYS A 98 -14.61 -17.83 9.27
CA LYS A 98 -15.92 -17.48 9.84
C LYS A 98 -15.79 -16.96 11.28
N THR A 99 -15.09 -17.68 12.16
CA THR A 99 -14.98 -17.31 13.57
C THR A 99 -14.04 -16.14 13.80
N GLY A 100 -12.96 -16.05 13.02
CA GLY A 100 -11.89 -15.09 13.23
C GLY A 100 -12.08 -13.78 12.48
N ILE A 101 -12.81 -13.77 11.37
CA ILE A 101 -13.02 -12.59 10.53
C ILE A 101 -14.50 -12.20 10.49
N PHE A 102 -15.38 -13.11 10.07
CA PHE A 102 -16.78 -12.75 9.77
C PHE A 102 -17.62 -12.41 11.01
N VAL A 103 -17.38 -13.09 12.14
CA VAL A 103 -18.04 -12.75 13.42
C VAL A 103 -17.71 -11.32 13.87
N LYS A 104 -16.52 -10.81 13.52
CA LYS A 104 -16.07 -9.47 13.87
C LYS A 104 -16.07 -8.50 12.68
N ALA A 105 -16.90 -8.78 11.66
CA ALA A 105 -16.98 -7.99 10.43
C ALA A 105 -17.04 -6.48 10.68
N GLY A 106 -17.80 -6.04 11.70
CA GLY A 106 -17.92 -4.63 12.06
C GLY A 106 -16.61 -3.93 12.42
N GLU A 107 -15.61 -4.64 12.95
CA GLU A 107 -14.30 -4.05 13.31
C GLU A 107 -13.48 -3.63 12.09
N TYR A 108 -13.75 -4.22 10.93
CA TYR A 108 -13.06 -3.91 9.68
C TYR A 108 -13.74 -2.81 8.88
N ILE A 109 -14.96 -2.42 9.25
CA ILE A 109 -15.71 -1.37 8.57
C ILE A 109 -15.26 -0.02 9.10
N LYS A 110 -14.61 0.78 8.26
CA LYS A 110 -14.25 2.16 8.61
C LYS A 110 -15.45 3.09 8.56
N ASN A 111 -16.24 2.96 7.50
CA ASN A 111 -17.47 3.70 7.31
C ASN A 111 -18.37 2.99 6.29
N TYR A 112 -19.65 3.32 6.31
CA TYR A 112 -20.56 2.94 5.24
C TYR A 112 -21.59 4.03 5.01
N ARG A 113 -22.17 4.01 3.81
CA ARG A 113 -23.36 4.80 3.48
C ARG A 113 -24.39 3.92 2.79
N ILE A 114 -25.64 4.17 3.11
CA ILE A 114 -26.76 3.52 2.44
C ILE A 114 -26.99 4.24 1.11
N ILE A 115 -27.06 3.48 0.02
CA ILE A 115 -27.28 4.00 -1.34
C ILE A 115 -28.75 3.86 -1.71
N THR A 116 -29.32 2.68 -1.51
CA THR A 116 -30.76 2.44 -1.71
C THR A 116 -31.32 1.49 -0.69
N GLU A 117 -32.60 1.69 -0.36
CA GLU A 117 -33.37 0.79 0.48
C GLU A 117 -34.64 0.41 -0.26
N LYS A 118 -35.00 -0.87 -0.20
CA LYS A 118 -36.19 -1.41 -0.85
C LYS A 118 -36.85 -2.41 0.09
N THR A 119 -38.17 -2.53 -0.04
CA THR A 119 -38.92 -3.59 0.61
C THR A 119 -39.74 -4.29 -0.46
N SER A 120 -39.56 -5.59 -0.58
CA SER A 120 -40.26 -6.43 -1.56
C SER A 120 -40.67 -7.73 -0.91
N VAL A 121 -41.96 -8.07 -0.97
CA VAL A 121 -42.53 -9.36 -0.55
C VAL A 121 -41.98 -9.85 0.80
N GLY A 122 -42.10 -9.03 1.86
CA GLY A 122 -41.66 -9.41 3.21
C GLY A 122 -40.13 -9.49 3.40
N VAL A 123 -39.34 -9.00 2.44
CA VAL A 123 -37.88 -8.88 2.55
C VAL A 123 -37.49 -7.41 2.47
N TYR A 124 -36.68 -6.98 3.43
CA TYR A 124 -36.01 -5.69 3.41
C TYR A 124 -34.64 -5.85 2.76
N THR A 125 -34.31 -4.98 1.82
CA THR A 125 -33.06 -4.99 1.07
C THR A 125 -32.39 -3.63 1.19
N ALA A 126 -31.11 -3.63 1.57
CA ALA A 126 -30.29 -2.44 1.68
C ALA A 126 -29.05 -2.59 0.79
N ASN A 127 -28.87 -1.70 -0.17
CA ASN A 127 -27.62 -1.56 -0.89
C ASN A 127 -26.78 -0.47 -0.22
N ILE A 128 -25.54 -0.81 0.13
CA ILE A 128 -24.63 0.08 0.82
C ILE A 128 -23.30 0.18 0.07
N LYS A 129 -22.63 1.31 0.26
CA LYS A 129 -21.22 1.47 -0.06
C LYS A 129 -20.43 1.46 1.23
N ALA A 130 -19.60 0.45 1.43
CA ALA A 130 -18.80 0.25 2.63
C ALA A 130 -17.30 0.40 2.34
N THR A 131 -16.58 1.11 3.20
CA THR A 131 -15.12 1.19 3.20
C THR A 131 -14.59 0.19 4.22
N VAL A 132 -13.80 -0.78 3.76
CA VAL A 132 -13.29 -1.89 4.56
C VAL A 132 -11.76 -1.82 4.63
N SER A 133 -11.20 -1.96 5.83
CA SER A 133 -9.75 -2.04 6.04
C SER A 133 -9.23 -3.42 5.66
N LEU A 134 -8.50 -3.53 4.54
CA LEU A 134 -7.83 -4.78 4.18
C LEU A 134 -6.63 -5.05 5.10
N THR A 135 -5.98 -3.99 5.61
CA THR A 135 -4.89 -4.09 6.58
C THR A 135 -5.34 -4.83 7.84
N GLY A 136 -6.50 -4.46 8.41
CA GLY A 136 -7.05 -5.13 9.59
C GLY A 136 -7.33 -6.61 9.34
N ILE A 137 -8.02 -6.93 8.24
CA ILE A 137 -8.34 -8.31 7.86
C ILE A 137 -7.05 -9.11 7.65
N LYS A 138 -6.08 -8.55 6.93
CA LYS A 138 -4.79 -9.18 6.65
C LYS A 138 -4.01 -9.49 7.94
N ASN A 139 -3.98 -8.56 8.89
CA ASN A 139 -3.29 -8.74 10.16
C ASN A 139 -3.89 -9.90 10.98
N ASP A 140 -5.22 -10.01 10.97
CA ASP A 140 -5.90 -11.12 11.65
C ASP A 140 -5.72 -12.46 10.95
N LEU A 141 -5.80 -12.49 9.63
CA LEU A 141 -5.51 -13.71 8.87
C LEU A 141 -4.05 -14.17 9.09
N HIS A 142 -3.11 -13.25 9.29
CA HIS A 142 -1.73 -13.57 9.69
C HIS A 142 -1.63 -14.10 11.11
N SER A 143 -2.29 -13.45 12.09
CA SER A 143 -2.26 -13.88 13.49
C SER A 143 -2.89 -15.25 13.70
N MET A 144 -3.87 -15.58 12.86
CA MET A 144 -4.51 -16.90 12.80
C MET A 144 -3.69 -17.96 12.06
N GLY A 145 -2.55 -17.59 11.45
CA GLY A 145 -1.71 -18.49 10.66
C GLY A 145 -2.26 -18.87 9.30
N ILE A 146 -3.41 -18.31 8.88
CA ILE A 146 -4.02 -18.60 7.57
C ILE A 146 -3.12 -18.10 6.44
N LEU A 147 -2.53 -16.91 6.60
CA LEU A 147 -1.58 -16.35 5.64
C LEU A 147 -0.16 -16.92 5.75
N ASN A 148 0.14 -17.70 6.79
CA ASN A 148 1.49 -18.25 6.99
C ASN A 148 1.74 -19.52 6.15
N ASP A 149 0.67 -20.24 5.78
CA ASP A 149 0.70 -21.36 4.83
C ASP A 149 0.43 -20.94 3.37
N LEU A 150 0.12 -19.67 3.16
CA LEU A 150 -0.05 -19.11 1.82
C LEU A 150 1.33 -18.69 1.31
N PRO A 151 1.84 -19.23 0.18
CA PRO A 151 2.85 -18.49 -0.57
C PRO A 151 2.25 -17.10 -0.79
N ALA A 152 3.01 -16.06 -0.43
CA ALA A 152 2.58 -14.66 -0.43
C ALA A 152 1.48 -14.43 -1.48
N ALA A 153 0.30 -13.94 -1.04
CA ALA A 153 -0.90 -13.72 -1.85
C ALA A 153 -0.53 -13.41 -3.31
N PRO A 154 -1.26 -13.90 -4.33
CA PRO A 154 -0.90 -13.68 -5.73
C PRO A 154 -1.00 -12.18 -6.06
N ARG A 155 0.03 -11.42 -5.65
CA ARG A 155 0.57 -10.31 -6.42
C ARG A 155 0.69 -10.89 -7.80
N ALA A 156 0.16 -10.19 -8.81
CA ALA A 156 0.43 -10.54 -10.20
C ALA A 156 1.90 -10.94 -10.26
N ALA A 157 2.18 -12.21 -10.58
CA ALA A 157 3.47 -12.80 -10.28
C ALA A 157 4.56 -11.84 -10.76
N PRO A 158 5.53 -11.46 -9.93
CA PRO A 158 6.47 -10.42 -10.29
C PRO A 158 7.13 -10.80 -11.62
N VAL A 159 7.16 -9.86 -12.56
CA VAL A 159 7.75 -10.12 -13.87
C VAL A 159 9.25 -10.16 -13.70
N ALA A 160 9.85 -11.31 -14.00
CA ALA A 160 11.29 -11.46 -13.96
C ALA A 160 11.91 -10.76 -15.18
N ILE A 161 12.64 -9.66 -14.95
CA ILE A 161 13.41 -9.00 -16.00
C ILE A 161 14.88 -9.39 -15.88
N THR A 162 15.44 -9.92 -16.95
CA THR A 162 16.88 -10.18 -17.08
C THR A 162 17.48 -9.21 -18.08
N LEU A 163 18.31 -8.28 -17.59
CA LEU A 163 19.09 -7.39 -18.42
C LEU A 163 20.44 -8.02 -18.73
N ARG A 164 20.78 -8.18 -20.01
CA ARG A 164 22.10 -8.64 -20.45
C ARG A 164 22.84 -7.55 -21.22
N GLY A 165 24.17 -7.55 -21.11
CA GLY A 165 25.03 -6.63 -21.85
C GLY A 165 25.25 -5.28 -21.17
N ILE A 166 24.81 -5.11 -19.91
CA ILE A 166 25.06 -3.89 -19.16
C ILE A 166 26.55 -3.80 -18.82
N ARG A 167 27.27 -2.89 -19.48
CA ARG A 167 28.69 -2.62 -19.17
C ARG A 167 28.90 -1.32 -18.40
N ARG A 168 27.91 -0.43 -18.37
CA ARG A 168 28.00 0.84 -17.63
C ARG A 168 26.87 0.94 -16.63
N HIS A 169 27.20 1.38 -15.42
CA HIS A 169 26.21 1.62 -14.38
C HIS A 169 25.15 2.65 -14.80
N ALA A 170 25.54 3.66 -15.59
CA ALA A 170 24.62 4.67 -16.11
C ALA A 170 23.50 4.09 -17.00
N ASP A 171 23.79 3.04 -17.78
CA ASP A 171 22.78 2.40 -18.64
C ASP A 171 21.73 1.68 -17.79
N TYR A 172 22.16 1.06 -16.68
CA TYR A 172 21.28 0.44 -15.70
C TYR A 172 20.40 1.46 -14.98
N VAL A 173 20.97 2.59 -14.52
CA VAL A 173 20.21 3.64 -13.82
C VAL A 173 19.14 4.23 -14.73
N LYS A 174 19.48 4.55 -15.98
CA LYS A 174 18.51 5.05 -16.97
C LYS A 174 17.40 4.05 -17.26
N PHE A 175 17.76 2.76 -17.34
CA PHE A 175 16.77 1.71 -17.54
C PHE A 175 15.82 1.60 -16.34
N MET A 176 16.35 1.66 -15.11
CA MET A 176 15.53 1.63 -13.91
C MET A 176 14.61 2.84 -13.81
N ASP A 177 15.11 4.02 -14.13
CA ASP A 177 14.32 5.25 -14.19
C ASP A 177 13.18 5.10 -15.21
N PHE A 178 13.45 4.52 -16.38
CA PHE A 178 12.41 4.23 -17.36
C PHE A 178 11.37 3.20 -16.89
N ILE A 179 11.77 2.15 -16.18
CA ILE A 179 10.80 1.18 -15.65
C ILE A 179 9.88 1.86 -14.61
N MET A 180 10.42 2.71 -13.75
CA MET A 180 9.64 3.40 -12.72
C MET A 180 8.75 4.51 -13.27
N THR A 181 9.19 5.23 -14.30
CA THR A 181 8.48 6.43 -14.83
C THR A 181 7.74 6.18 -16.14
N GLY A 182 8.27 5.32 -16.99
CA GLY A 182 7.80 5.08 -18.36
C GLY A 182 6.82 3.91 -18.49
N VAL A 183 6.86 2.94 -17.57
CA VAL A 183 5.94 1.79 -17.61
C VAL A 183 4.71 2.08 -16.74
N LYS A 184 3.56 2.29 -17.39
CA LYS A 184 2.30 2.51 -16.68
C LYS A 184 1.92 1.28 -15.85
N GLY A 185 1.62 1.49 -14.57
CA GLY A 185 1.15 0.43 -13.67
C GLY A 185 2.26 -0.35 -12.96
N VAL A 186 3.51 0.13 -13.01
CA VAL A 186 4.56 -0.37 -12.11
C VAL A 186 4.26 0.11 -10.69
N GLU A 187 4.16 -0.84 -9.77
CA GLU A 187 3.91 -0.60 -8.35
C GLU A 187 5.21 -0.72 -7.54
N GLY A 188 6.21 -1.44 -8.04
CA GLY A 188 7.50 -1.58 -7.38
C GLY A 188 8.51 -2.42 -8.17
N VAL A 189 9.79 -2.24 -7.85
CA VAL A 189 10.91 -2.99 -8.46
C VAL A 189 11.80 -3.55 -7.36
N ARG A 190 12.02 -4.87 -7.36
CA ARG A 190 12.95 -5.57 -6.46
C ARG A 190 14.17 -6.05 -7.23
N ARG A 191 15.36 -5.77 -6.70
CA ARG A 191 16.62 -6.25 -7.28
C ARG A 191 16.90 -7.66 -6.74
N ARG A 192 17.05 -8.65 -7.62
CA ARG A 192 17.29 -10.05 -7.22
C ARG A 192 18.77 -10.42 -7.21
N SER A 193 19.54 -9.98 -8.21
CA SER A 193 21.00 -10.18 -8.29
C SER A 193 21.60 -9.26 -9.35
N MET A 194 22.87 -8.89 -9.18
CA MET A 194 23.66 -8.21 -10.20
C MET A 194 24.99 -8.96 -10.34
N GLU A 195 25.08 -9.76 -11.40
CA GLU A 195 26.29 -10.49 -11.78
C GLU A 195 26.94 -9.79 -12.98
N TRP A 196 28.24 -10.02 -13.21
CA TRP A 196 29.00 -9.25 -14.18
C TRP A 196 28.35 -9.27 -15.58
N GLY A 197 27.89 -8.10 -16.03
CA GLY A 197 27.20 -7.94 -17.33
C GLY A 197 25.72 -8.35 -17.37
N THR A 198 25.16 -8.90 -16.28
CA THR A 198 23.77 -9.35 -16.19
C THR A 198 23.08 -8.87 -14.92
N ALA A 199 22.00 -8.09 -15.03
CA ALA A 199 21.18 -7.70 -13.89
C ALA A 199 19.84 -8.44 -13.92
N LYS A 200 19.47 -9.06 -12.80
CA LYS A 200 18.19 -9.74 -12.61
C LYS A 200 17.34 -8.95 -11.62
N MET A 201 16.12 -8.63 -12.03
CA MET A 201 15.15 -7.90 -11.21
C MET A 201 13.77 -8.49 -11.36
N GLU A 202 12.93 -8.18 -10.38
CA GLU A 202 11.53 -8.53 -10.32
C GLU A 202 10.72 -7.23 -10.30
N VAL A 203 9.74 -7.12 -11.19
CA VAL A 203 8.91 -5.92 -11.32
C VAL A 203 7.46 -6.28 -11.02
N ASP A 204 6.88 -5.61 -10.03
CA ASP A 204 5.45 -5.67 -9.73
C ASP A 204 4.75 -4.72 -10.70
N VAL A 205 4.00 -5.27 -11.67
CA VAL A 205 3.31 -4.48 -12.70
C VAL A 205 1.88 -4.97 -12.94
N ARG A 206 0.94 -4.04 -13.05
CA ARG A 206 -0.41 -4.34 -13.52
C ARG A 206 -0.39 -4.71 -15.01
N GLY A 207 -0.83 -5.93 -15.34
CA GLY A 207 -0.85 -6.44 -16.72
C GLY A 207 0.33 -7.36 -17.10
N GLY A 208 1.23 -7.67 -16.17
CA GLY A 208 2.29 -8.67 -16.33
C GLY A 208 3.34 -8.33 -17.39
N ALA A 209 4.06 -9.35 -17.87
CA ALA A 209 5.20 -9.19 -18.77
C ALA A 209 4.88 -8.44 -20.07
N ARG A 210 3.67 -8.63 -20.62
CA ARG A 210 3.24 -7.99 -21.87
C ARG A 210 3.14 -6.47 -21.75
N ALA A 211 2.70 -5.95 -20.61
CA ALA A 211 2.62 -4.51 -20.37
C ALA A 211 4.02 -3.86 -20.42
N ILE A 212 5.00 -4.51 -19.79
CA ILE A 212 6.40 -4.07 -19.82
C ILE A 212 6.96 -4.10 -21.24
N VAL A 213 6.74 -5.19 -21.99
CA VAL A 213 7.20 -5.31 -23.38
C VAL A 213 6.62 -4.21 -24.26
N ALA A 214 5.32 -3.93 -24.12
CA ALA A 214 4.64 -2.90 -24.92
C ALA A 214 5.25 -1.49 -24.71
N GLU A 215 5.65 -1.17 -23.47
CA GLU A 215 6.28 0.12 -23.16
C GLU A 215 7.77 0.15 -23.54
N LEU A 216 8.50 -0.95 -23.31
CA LEU A 216 9.89 -1.07 -23.75
C LEU A 216 10.03 -1.01 -25.28
N ALA A 217 9.09 -1.57 -26.04
CA ALA A 217 9.07 -1.49 -27.50
C ALA A 217 8.90 -0.05 -28.02
N LYS A 218 8.25 0.82 -27.23
CA LYS A 218 8.11 2.26 -27.55
C LYS A 218 9.36 3.06 -27.13
N ALA A 219 10.19 2.51 -26.24
CA ALA A 219 11.36 3.17 -25.68
C ALA A 219 12.53 3.22 -26.68
N LYS A 220 12.43 4.11 -27.67
CA LYS A 220 13.48 4.34 -28.69
C LYS A 220 14.82 4.82 -28.13
N GLN A 221 14.87 5.18 -26.84
CA GLN A 221 16.05 5.69 -26.16
C GLN A 221 17.08 4.62 -25.82
N PHE A 222 16.72 3.33 -25.90
CA PHE A 222 17.64 2.22 -25.62
C PHE A 222 17.85 1.38 -26.88
N PRO A 223 19.11 1.10 -27.28
CA PRO A 223 19.39 0.07 -28.28
C PRO A 223 19.22 -1.30 -27.62
N ILE A 224 18.00 -1.83 -27.59
CA ILE A 224 17.68 -3.07 -26.89
C ILE A 224 16.93 -4.05 -27.79
N GLN A 225 17.17 -5.33 -27.57
CA GLN A 225 16.34 -6.43 -28.06
C GLN A 225 15.54 -6.99 -26.89
N ILE A 226 14.25 -7.23 -27.11
CA ILE A 226 13.32 -7.69 -26.08
C ILE A 226 12.84 -9.08 -26.48
N ASN A 227 13.05 -10.06 -25.61
CA ASN A 227 12.57 -11.44 -25.79
C ASN A 227 11.69 -11.82 -24.61
N MET A 228 10.62 -12.58 -24.86
CA MET A 228 9.83 -13.19 -23.79
C MET A 228 10.60 -14.37 -23.20
N ALA A 229 10.75 -14.41 -21.89
CA ALA A 229 11.38 -15.50 -21.15
C ALA A 229 10.30 -16.27 -20.38
N GLY A 230 9.63 -17.18 -21.08
CA GLY A 230 8.47 -17.93 -20.55
C GLY A 230 7.21 -17.07 -20.43
N ASP A 231 6.26 -17.53 -19.61
CA ASP A 231 4.93 -16.90 -19.50
C ASP A 231 4.93 -15.59 -18.69
N ASN A 232 5.97 -15.37 -17.86
CA ASN A 232 6.04 -14.21 -16.95
C ASN A 232 7.45 -13.64 -16.76
N GLY A 233 8.29 -13.73 -17.79
CA GLY A 233 9.64 -13.17 -17.80
C GLY A 233 9.91 -12.37 -19.07
N VAL A 234 10.78 -11.39 -18.95
CA VAL A 234 11.27 -10.57 -20.07
C VAL A 234 12.79 -10.55 -20.03
N GLU A 235 13.40 -10.96 -21.13
CA GLU A 235 14.83 -10.78 -21.34
C GLU A 235 15.06 -9.54 -22.20
N VAL A 236 15.94 -8.66 -21.74
CA VAL A 236 16.31 -7.44 -22.45
C VAL A 236 17.82 -7.48 -22.69
N VAL A 237 18.20 -7.50 -23.95
CA VAL A 237 19.61 -7.52 -24.37
C VAL A 237 19.97 -6.13 -24.89
N PHE A 238 20.93 -5.47 -24.25
CA PHE A 238 21.48 -4.21 -24.77
C PHE A 238 22.29 -4.52 -26.03
N LEU A 239 21.76 -4.10 -27.17
CA LEU A 239 22.43 -4.13 -28.46
C LEU A 239 23.45 -2.99 -28.49
N ARG A 240 24.65 -3.30 -28.94
CA ARG A 240 25.66 -2.32 -29.30
C ARG A 240 25.98 -2.46 -30.76
#